data_AF-A0A9W7W518-F1
#
_entry.id   AF-A0A9W7W518-F1
#
_cell.length_a   1.000
_cell.length_b   1.000
_cell.length_c   1.000
_cell.angle_alpha   90.00
_cell.angle_beta   90.00
_cell.angle_gamma   90.00
#
_symmetry.space_group_name_H-M   'P 1'
#
loop_
_entity.id
_entity.type
_entity.pdbx_description
1 polymer ?
#
loop_
_entity_poly.entity_id
_entity_poly.type
_entity_poly.pdbx_seq_one_letter_code
_entity_poly.pdbx_strand_id
1 'polypeptide(L)'
;MVLLATTGTSLPVITSVQDCADYAKVFAPYLPQLTALPNQVLNHLTDAPALQSLYASTNPAISGLAFSVALFPIFLVLSEINKNYSQVDRVWSILPTVYHIHYAVWARLNDIPTAKVDNVLAFSVVWSLRLTYNYWRKGGYEIGSEDYRWALIKEKIGQPWFFLLNVLFVSSLQSVLLWVVTTPTYLLLLASRLDPTMDIIELVVSRFLILLVVVEYFADGQMWDYQQAKQKYRKTAKVPQESKHTREQLDRGFITTGLWKYSRHPNFVAEQLIWVTLYAWGCYATGTYYNWTIVGVASYLGVFAGSTPLTEDISAGKYPEYKTYQQRVGKFFPKLFGKGWDEAEMTKEQGAKNK
;
A
#
# COMPACT_ATOMS: atom_id res chain seq x y z
N MET A 1 25.22 30.50 -30.61
CA MET A 1 24.08 30.65 -29.68
C MET A 1 24.39 29.77 -28.48
N VAL A 2 24.89 30.40 -27.42
CA VAL A 2 25.45 29.74 -26.23
C VAL A 2 24.29 29.25 -25.39
N LEU A 3 24.13 27.93 -25.25
CA LEU A 3 23.23 27.32 -24.27
C LEU A 3 23.78 27.65 -22.88
N LEU A 4 23.11 28.58 -22.20
CA LEU A 4 23.37 28.90 -20.81
C LEU A 4 23.16 27.65 -19.95
N ALA A 5 24.24 27.17 -19.36
CA ALA A 5 24.20 26.20 -18.28
C ALA A 5 23.61 26.87 -17.04
N THR A 6 22.44 26.40 -16.60
CA THR A 6 21.95 26.61 -15.24
C THR A 6 21.32 25.31 -14.73
N THR A 7 21.92 24.75 -13.68
CA THR A 7 21.46 23.66 -12.79
C THR A 7 21.71 22.21 -13.25
N GLY A 8 22.26 21.42 -12.33
CA GLY A 8 22.95 20.15 -12.57
C GLY A 8 22.11 19.03 -13.17
N THR A 9 22.80 17.99 -13.65
CA THR A 9 22.24 16.78 -14.26
C THR A 9 21.04 16.26 -13.46
N SER A 10 19.95 15.92 -14.16
CA SER A 10 18.70 15.40 -13.57
C SER A 10 18.90 14.17 -12.70
N LEU A 11 19.97 13.42 -12.95
CA LEU A 11 20.41 12.27 -12.19
C LEU A 11 21.72 12.51 -11.45
N PRO A 12 21.91 11.85 -10.29
CA PRO A 12 23.16 11.88 -9.56
C PRO A 12 24.30 11.29 -10.39
N VAL A 13 25.50 11.84 -10.16
CA VAL A 13 26.74 11.20 -10.59
C VAL A 13 26.97 10.01 -9.67
N ILE A 14 26.88 8.81 -10.24
CA ILE A 14 27.08 7.53 -9.54
C ILE A 14 28.23 6.79 -10.21
N THR A 15 29.11 6.20 -9.39
CA THR A 15 30.29 5.44 -9.85
C THR A 15 30.21 3.95 -9.48
N SER A 16 29.34 3.61 -8.53
CA SER A 16 29.07 2.25 -8.06
C SER A 16 27.58 2.05 -7.80
N VAL A 17 27.14 0.79 -7.74
CA VAL A 17 25.74 0.47 -7.38
C VAL A 17 25.42 0.87 -5.93
N GLN A 18 26.42 0.91 -5.04
CA GLN A 18 26.29 1.38 -3.67
C GLN A 18 26.00 2.88 -3.60
N ASP A 19 26.52 3.68 -4.53
CA ASP A 19 26.21 5.11 -4.60
C ASP A 19 24.71 5.35 -4.80
N CYS A 20 24.00 4.43 -5.45
CA CYS A 20 22.56 4.53 -5.66
C CYS A 20 21.81 4.53 -4.31
N ALA A 21 22.33 3.85 -3.29
CA ALA A 21 21.75 3.76 -1.96
C ALA A 21 22.11 4.93 -1.02
N ASP A 22 23.00 5.84 -1.43
CA ASP A 22 23.47 6.96 -0.60
C ASP A 22 22.55 8.18 -0.73
N TYR A 23 21.78 8.47 0.32
CA TYR A 23 20.87 9.61 0.39
C TYR A 23 21.53 10.95 0.06
N ALA A 24 22.76 11.16 0.54
CA ALA A 24 23.50 12.41 0.36
C ALA A 24 23.96 12.60 -1.08
N LYS A 25 24.00 11.53 -1.89
CA LYS A 25 24.32 11.59 -3.32
C LYS A 25 23.07 11.67 -4.18
N VAL A 26 22.06 10.83 -3.90
CA VAL A 26 20.98 10.57 -4.86
C VAL A 26 19.71 11.36 -4.62
N PHE A 27 19.52 11.94 -3.43
CA PHE A 27 18.27 12.60 -3.06
C PHE A 27 18.49 13.99 -2.47
N ALA A 28 19.34 14.11 -1.43
CA ALA A 28 19.55 15.38 -0.73
C ALA A 28 19.97 16.55 -1.64
N PRO A 29 20.90 16.38 -2.60
CA PRO A 29 21.32 17.47 -3.49
C PRO A 29 20.20 17.99 -4.40
N TYR A 30 19.15 17.20 -4.59
CA TYR A 30 18.02 17.51 -5.47
C TYR A 30 16.83 18.13 -4.74
N LEU A 31 16.84 18.18 -3.40
CA LEU A 31 15.80 18.85 -2.61
C LEU A 31 15.48 20.29 -3.03
N PRO A 32 16.45 21.13 -3.45
CA PRO A 32 16.14 22.47 -3.98
C PRO A 32 15.23 22.48 -5.22
N GLN A 33 15.16 21.38 -5.99
CA GLN A 33 14.21 21.27 -7.09
C GLN A 33 12.76 21.27 -6.58
N LEU A 34 12.48 20.69 -5.41
CA LEU A 34 11.14 20.63 -4.82
C LEU A 34 10.53 22.03 -4.63
N THR A 35 11.33 22.98 -4.17
CA THR A 35 10.89 24.36 -3.91
C THR A 35 10.86 25.20 -5.18
N ALA A 36 11.69 24.89 -6.19
CA ALA A 36 11.73 25.59 -7.47
C ALA A 36 10.60 25.17 -8.43
N LEU A 37 10.20 23.90 -8.39
CA LEU A 37 9.25 23.28 -9.32
C LEU A 37 7.92 24.05 -9.50
N PRO A 38 7.22 24.50 -8.43
CA PRO A 38 5.95 25.20 -8.60
C PRO A 38 6.07 26.44 -9.49
N ASN A 39 7.10 27.27 -9.27
CA ASN A 39 7.32 28.46 -10.07
C ASN A 39 7.73 28.13 -11.51
N GLN A 40 8.57 27.10 -11.70
CA GLN A 40 8.97 26.65 -13.04
C GLN A 40 7.76 26.12 -13.83
N VAL A 41 6.89 25.33 -13.21
CA VAL A 41 5.64 24.86 -13.85
C VAL A 41 4.73 26.03 -14.21
N LEU A 42 4.51 26.97 -13.28
CA LEU A 42 3.67 28.15 -13.51
C LEU A 42 4.17 29.01 -14.68
N ASN A 43 5.48 29.17 -14.82
CA ASN A 43 6.10 29.95 -15.90
C ASN A 43 6.00 29.28 -17.28
N HIS A 44 5.72 27.97 -17.34
CA HIS A 44 5.68 27.18 -18.57
C HIS A 44 4.32 26.53 -18.84
N LEU A 45 3.24 26.95 -18.17
CA LEU A 45 1.91 26.30 -18.26
C LEU A 45 1.37 26.13 -19.69
N THR A 46 1.70 27.04 -20.59
CA THR A 46 1.25 27.01 -22.00
C THR A 46 2.28 26.49 -22.97
N ASP A 47 3.47 26.08 -22.49
CA ASP A 47 4.59 25.61 -23.29
C ASP A 47 4.84 24.12 -22.99
N ALA A 48 4.16 23.26 -23.76
CA ALA A 48 4.24 21.81 -23.58
C ALA A 48 5.68 21.26 -23.77
N PRO A 49 6.46 21.69 -24.79
CA PRO A 49 7.88 21.31 -24.89
C PRO A 49 8.70 21.71 -23.65
N ALA A 50 8.52 22.92 -23.11
CA ALA A 50 9.22 23.34 -21.91
C ALA A 50 8.83 22.52 -20.68
N LEU A 51 7.54 22.18 -20.52
CA LEU A 51 7.08 21.30 -19.43
C LEU A 51 7.63 19.89 -19.56
N GLN A 52 7.71 19.34 -20.78
CA GLN A 52 8.31 18.03 -21.03
C GLN A 52 9.81 18.05 -20.69
N SER A 53 10.53 19.10 -21.11
CA SER A 53 11.94 19.27 -20.77
C SER A 53 12.14 19.40 -19.26
N LEU A 54 11.30 20.20 -18.58
CA LEU A 54 11.34 20.37 -17.12
C LEU A 54 11.11 19.04 -16.40
N TYR A 55 10.13 18.25 -16.84
CA TYR A 55 9.86 16.93 -16.29
C TYR A 55 11.06 15.99 -16.46
N ALA A 56 11.64 15.92 -17.66
CA ALA A 56 12.80 15.08 -17.96
C ALA A 56 14.07 15.54 -17.22
N SER A 57 14.22 16.85 -16.96
CA SER A 57 15.38 17.41 -16.26
C SER A 57 15.26 17.42 -14.73
N THR A 58 14.08 17.11 -14.19
CA THR A 58 13.87 17.03 -12.74
C THR A 58 14.18 15.62 -12.25
N ASN A 59 14.85 15.50 -11.09
CA ASN A 59 15.11 14.21 -10.49
C ASN A 59 13.78 13.46 -10.25
N PRO A 60 13.63 12.21 -10.72
CA PRO A 60 12.34 11.54 -10.70
C PRO A 60 11.83 11.27 -9.28
N ALA A 61 12.70 11.12 -8.28
CA ALA A 61 12.27 11.01 -6.89
C ALA A 61 11.68 12.34 -6.39
N ILE A 62 12.27 13.48 -6.78
CA ILE A 62 11.75 14.80 -6.42
C ILE A 62 10.44 15.11 -7.14
N SER A 63 10.30 14.77 -8.41
CA SER A 63 9.02 14.90 -9.13
C SER A 63 7.91 14.08 -8.46
N GLY A 64 8.22 12.85 -8.02
CA GLY A 64 7.28 12.01 -7.28
C GLY A 64 6.89 12.61 -5.92
N LEU A 65 7.87 13.11 -5.16
CA LEU A 65 7.62 13.80 -3.90
C LEU A 65 6.77 15.07 -4.12
N ALA A 66 7.11 15.90 -5.10
CA ALA A 66 6.38 17.11 -5.45
C ALA A 66 4.91 16.78 -5.79
N PHE A 67 4.68 15.74 -6.59
CA PHE A 67 3.32 15.27 -6.89
C PHE A 67 2.59 14.82 -5.63
N SER A 68 3.21 14.02 -4.77
CA SER A 68 2.59 13.58 -3.50
C SER A 68 2.22 14.74 -2.56
N VAL A 69 3.05 15.77 -2.49
CA VAL A 69 2.80 16.97 -1.69
C VAL A 69 1.72 17.84 -2.32
N ALA A 70 1.68 17.95 -3.65
CA ALA A 70 0.65 18.70 -4.36
C ALA A 70 -0.76 18.10 -4.20
N LEU A 71 -0.87 16.79 -3.93
CA LEU A 71 -2.16 16.14 -3.66
C LEU A 71 -2.72 16.45 -2.25
N PHE A 72 -1.87 16.79 -1.28
CA PHE A 72 -2.30 17.09 0.09
C PHE A 72 -3.43 18.14 0.18
N PRO A 73 -3.30 19.36 -0.38
CA PRO A 73 -4.36 20.36 -0.29
C PRO A 73 -5.67 19.87 -0.94
N ILE A 74 -5.58 19.05 -2.00
CA ILE A 74 -6.75 18.47 -2.66
C ILE A 74 -7.47 17.50 -1.70
N PHE A 75 -6.74 16.57 -1.08
CA PHE A 75 -7.33 15.65 -0.11
C PHE A 75 -7.90 16.35 1.12
N LEU A 76 -7.21 17.36 1.63
CA LEU A 76 -7.67 18.14 2.79
C LEU A 76 -8.97 18.88 2.46
N VAL A 77 -9.00 19.60 1.34
CA VAL A 77 -10.20 20.35 0.94
C VAL A 77 -11.37 19.41 0.65
N LEU A 78 -11.15 18.34 -0.11
CA LEU A 78 -12.21 17.39 -0.44
C LEU A 78 -12.73 16.63 0.79
N SER A 79 -11.85 16.28 1.74
CA SER A 79 -12.28 15.61 2.96
C SER A 79 -13.10 16.53 3.86
N GLU A 80 -12.72 17.81 3.98
CA GLU A 80 -13.43 18.78 4.80
C GLU A 80 -14.73 19.29 4.18
N ILE A 81 -14.81 19.42 2.85
CA ILE A 81 -16.06 19.80 2.16
C ILE A 81 -17.08 18.67 2.27
N ASN A 82 -16.66 17.43 1.96
CA ASN A 82 -17.57 16.29 1.92
C ASN A 82 -17.82 15.66 3.30
N LYS A 83 -17.07 16.09 4.34
CA LYS A 83 -17.01 15.44 5.65
C LYS A 83 -16.81 13.92 5.53
N ASN A 84 -15.96 13.55 4.59
CA ASN A 84 -15.61 12.16 4.28
C ASN A 84 -14.09 12.05 4.20
N TYR A 85 -13.52 11.38 5.18
CA TYR A 85 -12.07 11.30 5.41
C TYR A 85 -11.40 10.14 4.69
N SER A 86 -12.17 9.38 3.91
CA SER A 86 -11.67 8.30 3.05
C SER A 86 -11.22 8.76 1.65
N GLN A 87 -10.96 10.06 1.45
CA GLN A 87 -10.49 10.56 0.15
C GLN A 87 -9.18 9.90 -0.29
N VAL A 88 -8.23 9.73 0.64
CA VAL A 88 -6.96 9.06 0.34
C VAL A 88 -7.15 7.55 0.19
N ASP A 89 -8.06 6.94 0.95
CA ASP A 89 -8.38 5.51 0.85
C ASP A 89 -8.79 5.11 -0.58
N ARG A 90 -9.51 5.99 -1.29
CA ARG A 90 -9.97 5.78 -2.68
C ARG A 90 -8.84 5.68 -3.69
N VAL A 91 -7.72 6.34 -3.43
CA VAL A 91 -6.56 6.40 -4.32
C VAL A 91 -5.38 5.57 -3.81
N TRP A 92 -5.50 4.99 -2.61
CA TRP A 92 -4.50 4.10 -2.01
C TRP A 92 -4.07 2.97 -2.94
N SER A 93 -5.05 2.39 -3.65
CA SER A 93 -4.83 1.30 -4.59
C SER A 93 -4.27 1.72 -5.95
N ILE A 94 -4.12 3.02 -6.20
CA ILE A 94 -3.82 3.59 -7.52
C ILE A 94 -2.48 4.33 -7.49
N LEU A 95 -2.27 5.20 -6.49
CA LEU A 95 -1.12 6.10 -6.46
C LEU A 95 0.24 5.39 -6.48
N PRO A 96 0.49 4.29 -5.75
CA PRO A 96 1.76 3.57 -5.85
C PRO A 96 2.09 3.17 -7.29
N THR A 97 1.10 2.63 -8.03
CA THR A 97 1.27 2.29 -9.45
C THR A 97 1.49 3.52 -10.31
N VAL A 98 0.82 4.63 -10.04
CA VAL A 98 1.10 5.92 -10.72
C VAL A 98 2.56 6.35 -10.52
N TYR A 99 3.13 6.19 -9.33
CA TYR A 99 4.54 6.49 -9.10
C TYR A 99 5.48 5.53 -9.84
N HIS A 100 5.14 4.24 -9.91
CA HIS A 100 5.91 3.29 -10.74
C HIS A 100 5.82 3.60 -12.23
N ILE A 101 4.65 3.99 -12.75
CA ILE A 101 4.47 4.49 -14.12
C ILE A 101 5.34 5.72 -14.34
N HIS A 102 5.33 6.67 -13.40
CA HIS A 102 6.17 7.86 -13.43
C HIS A 102 7.66 7.49 -13.56
N TYR A 103 8.18 6.58 -12.74
CA TYR A 103 9.56 6.12 -12.85
C TYR A 103 9.84 5.45 -14.21
N ALA A 104 8.91 4.62 -14.70
CA ALA A 104 9.04 3.92 -15.97
C ALA A 104 9.03 4.85 -17.19
N VAL A 105 8.18 5.88 -17.17
CA VAL A 105 8.10 6.92 -18.21
C VAL A 105 9.34 7.79 -18.17
N TRP A 106 9.72 8.26 -16.98
CA TRP A 106 10.90 9.10 -16.81
C TRP A 106 12.18 8.39 -17.29
N ALA A 107 12.33 7.10 -16.97
CA ALA A 107 13.46 6.28 -17.42
C ALA A 107 13.51 6.20 -18.96
N ARG A 108 12.38 5.96 -19.62
CA ARG A 108 12.30 5.91 -21.10
C ARG A 108 12.62 7.24 -21.75
N LEU A 109 12.13 8.36 -21.19
CA LEU A 109 12.42 9.70 -21.71
C LEU A 109 13.90 10.09 -21.60
N ASN A 110 14.66 9.43 -20.73
CA ASN A 110 16.08 9.68 -20.50
C ASN A 110 16.97 8.51 -20.98
N ASP A 111 16.43 7.63 -21.83
CA ASP A 111 17.15 6.47 -22.40
C ASP A 111 17.82 5.56 -21.34
N ILE A 112 17.19 5.45 -20.16
CA ILE A 112 17.65 4.58 -19.07
C ILE A 112 17.08 3.18 -19.27
N PRO A 113 17.90 2.10 -19.14
CA PRO A 113 17.42 0.73 -19.20
C PRO A 113 16.29 0.45 -18.20
N THR A 114 15.20 -0.18 -18.65
CA THR A 114 13.95 -0.28 -17.87
C THR A 114 13.60 -1.66 -17.35
N ALA A 115 14.41 -2.70 -17.60
CA ALA A 115 14.04 -4.09 -17.28
C ALA A 115 13.58 -4.30 -15.82
N LYS A 116 14.33 -3.75 -14.85
CA LYS A 116 14.02 -3.81 -13.42
C LYS A 116 12.74 -3.04 -13.08
N VAL A 117 12.63 -1.81 -13.58
CA VAL A 117 11.47 -0.92 -13.37
C VAL A 117 10.20 -1.49 -14.00
N ASP A 118 10.30 -2.11 -15.17
CA ASP A 118 9.18 -2.71 -15.90
C ASP A 118 8.63 -3.95 -15.18
N ASN A 119 9.48 -4.75 -14.54
CA ASN A 119 9.02 -5.87 -13.72
C ASN A 119 8.32 -5.38 -12.43
N VAL A 120 8.78 -4.29 -11.82
CA VAL A 120 8.05 -3.65 -10.71
C VAL A 120 6.72 -3.09 -11.20
N LEU A 121 6.69 -2.42 -12.36
CA LEU A 121 5.46 -1.89 -12.93
C LEU A 121 4.46 -3.00 -13.25
N ALA A 122 4.90 -4.12 -13.83
CA ALA A 122 4.05 -5.27 -14.14
C ALA A 122 3.40 -5.84 -12.87
N PHE A 123 4.18 -6.04 -11.79
CA PHE A 123 3.63 -6.44 -10.50
C PHE A 123 2.63 -5.39 -9.98
N SER A 124 3.02 -4.11 -10.00
CA SER A 124 2.23 -3.04 -9.41
C SER A 124 0.89 -2.85 -10.13
N VAL A 125 0.85 -3.01 -11.46
CA VAL A 125 -0.40 -2.98 -12.23
C VAL A 125 -1.34 -4.10 -11.79
N VAL A 126 -0.84 -5.33 -11.64
CA VAL A 126 -1.67 -6.46 -11.16
C VAL A 126 -2.12 -6.22 -9.72
N TRP A 127 -1.23 -5.71 -8.86
CA TRP A 127 -1.55 -5.34 -7.47
C TRP A 127 -2.66 -4.29 -7.40
N SER A 128 -2.56 -3.22 -8.21
CA SER A 128 -3.53 -2.13 -8.27
C SER A 128 -4.87 -2.59 -8.80
N LEU A 129 -4.90 -3.30 -9.93
CA LEU A 129 -6.13 -3.87 -10.48
C LEU A 129 -6.86 -4.73 -9.45
N ARG A 130 -6.13 -5.60 -8.74
CA ARG A 130 -6.66 -6.46 -7.67
C ARG A 130 -7.21 -5.63 -6.51
N LEU A 131 -6.46 -4.65 -6.01
CA LEU A 131 -6.87 -3.88 -4.84
C LEU A 131 -8.01 -2.91 -5.15
N THR A 132 -7.95 -2.22 -6.29
CA THR A 132 -9.01 -1.34 -6.80
C THR A 132 -10.30 -2.14 -7.02
N TYR A 133 -10.23 -3.32 -7.63
CA TYR A 133 -11.39 -4.21 -7.75
C TYR A 133 -11.95 -4.62 -6.38
N ASN A 134 -11.09 -4.99 -5.43
CA ASN A 134 -11.49 -5.37 -4.09
C ASN A 134 -12.15 -4.21 -3.31
N TYR A 135 -11.66 -2.98 -3.49
CA TYR A 135 -12.22 -1.79 -2.87
C TYR A 135 -13.55 -1.40 -3.54
N TRP A 136 -13.61 -1.42 -4.87
CA TRP A 136 -14.82 -1.14 -5.66
C TRP A 136 -15.96 -2.09 -5.31
N ARG A 137 -15.73 -3.41 -5.34
CA ARG A 137 -16.80 -4.38 -5.06
C ARG A 137 -17.36 -4.25 -3.64
N LYS A 138 -16.57 -3.73 -2.69
CA LYS A 138 -16.99 -3.43 -1.31
C LYS A 138 -17.77 -2.11 -1.17
N GLY A 139 -18.04 -1.42 -2.28
CA GLY A 139 -18.74 -0.13 -2.28
C GLY A 139 -17.84 1.08 -2.00
N GLY A 140 -16.51 0.92 -1.99
CA GLY A 140 -15.57 1.98 -1.59
C GLY A 140 -15.65 3.27 -2.43
N TYR A 141 -16.12 3.16 -3.67
CA TYR A 141 -16.34 4.29 -4.58
C TYR A 141 -17.78 4.81 -4.61
N GLU A 142 -18.70 4.23 -3.83
CA GLU A 142 -20.07 4.73 -3.72
C GLU A 142 -20.08 6.12 -3.05
N ILE A 143 -21.01 6.97 -3.48
CA ILE A 143 -21.19 8.31 -2.91
C ILE A 143 -21.54 8.16 -1.44
N GLY A 144 -20.76 8.82 -0.57
CA GLY A 144 -20.92 8.73 0.88
C GLY A 144 -20.20 7.54 1.55
N SER A 145 -19.59 6.62 0.80
CA SER A 145 -18.79 5.54 1.39
C SER A 145 -17.57 6.12 2.14
N GLU A 146 -17.47 5.79 3.42
CA GLU A 146 -16.38 6.16 4.32
C GLU A 146 -15.98 4.94 5.16
N ASP A 147 -14.68 4.82 5.46
CA ASP A 147 -14.20 3.84 6.42
C ASP A 147 -14.80 4.12 7.81
N TYR A 148 -15.57 3.16 8.31
CA TYR A 148 -16.27 3.25 9.58
C TYR A 148 -15.35 3.53 10.78
N ARG A 149 -14.04 3.25 10.68
CA ARG A 149 -13.06 3.54 11.74
C ARG A 149 -12.91 5.03 11.97
N TRP A 150 -13.09 5.87 10.94
CA TRP A 150 -13.00 7.32 11.08
C TRP A 150 -14.05 7.87 12.05
N ALA A 151 -15.29 7.39 11.95
CA ALA A 151 -16.36 7.75 12.90
C ALA A 151 -16.01 7.35 14.34
N LEU A 152 -15.48 6.14 14.55
CA LEU A 152 -15.07 5.66 15.88
C LEU A 152 -13.90 6.46 16.47
N ILE A 153 -12.92 6.82 15.63
CA ILE A 153 -11.78 7.65 16.06
C ILE A 153 -12.27 9.06 16.41
N LYS A 154 -13.11 9.64 15.57
CA LYS A 154 -13.69 10.97 15.77
C LYS A 154 -14.52 11.06 17.05
N GLU A 155 -15.30 10.03 17.36
CA GLU A 155 -16.04 9.94 18.62
C GLU A 155 -15.11 9.95 19.84
N LYS A 156 -13.97 9.25 19.75
CA LYS A 156 -12.99 9.15 20.85
C LYS A 156 -12.18 10.42 21.09
N ILE A 157 -11.71 11.08 20.02
CA ILE A 157 -10.77 12.20 20.14
C ILE A 157 -11.44 13.58 19.97
N GLY A 158 -12.66 13.63 19.45
CA GLY A 158 -13.40 14.88 19.21
C GLY A 158 -12.95 15.64 17.95
N GLN A 159 -13.77 16.59 17.51
CA GLN A 159 -13.61 17.28 16.22
C GLN A 159 -12.28 18.06 16.06
N PRO A 160 -11.78 18.83 17.05
CA PRO A 160 -10.54 19.60 16.86
C PRO A 160 -9.32 18.70 16.65
N TRP A 161 -9.20 17.65 17.47
CA TRP A 161 -8.12 16.67 17.35
C TRP A 161 -8.25 15.82 16.10
N PHE A 162 -9.49 15.52 15.67
CA PHE A 162 -9.73 14.84 14.41
C PHE A 162 -9.34 15.70 13.20
N PHE A 163 -9.59 17.02 13.23
CA PHE A 163 -9.10 17.93 12.20
C PHE A 163 -7.57 17.93 12.13
N LEU A 164 -6.88 17.98 13.28
CA LEU A 164 -5.41 17.86 13.32
C LEU A 164 -4.94 16.51 12.79
N LEU A 165 -5.62 15.41 13.12
CA LEU A 165 -5.35 14.09 12.54
C LEU A 165 -5.53 14.10 11.01
N ASN A 166 -6.57 14.78 10.51
CA ASN A 166 -6.81 14.89 9.08
C ASN A 166 -5.66 15.64 8.39
N VAL A 167 -5.29 16.81 8.91
CA VAL A 167 -4.22 17.65 8.36
C VAL A 167 -2.86 16.95 8.43
N LEU A 168 -2.49 16.39 9.59
CA LEU A 168 -1.16 15.86 9.85
C LEU A 168 -0.97 14.43 9.37
N PHE A 169 -2.04 13.63 9.26
CA PHE A 169 -1.92 12.21 8.91
C PHE A 169 -2.76 11.85 7.69
N VAL A 170 -4.09 11.96 7.78
CA VAL A 170 -5.00 11.39 6.76
C VAL A 170 -4.79 12.01 5.39
N SER A 171 -4.70 13.33 5.28
CA SER A 171 -4.57 14.02 4.00
C SER A 171 -3.11 14.23 3.56
N SER A 172 -2.16 14.35 4.50
CA SER A 172 -0.75 14.65 4.18
C SER A 172 0.14 13.42 4.21
N LEU A 173 0.43 12.86 5.40
CA LEU A 173 1.38 11.74 5.54
C LEU A 173 0.95 10.51 4.75
N GLN A 174 -0.35 10.21 4.64
CA GLN A 174 -0.83 9.10 3.81
C GLN A 174 -0.50 9.32 2.31
N SER A 175 -0.60 10.55 1.80
CA SER A 175 -0.22 10.87 0.41
C SER A 175 1.27 10.66 0.16
N VAL A 176 2.11 11.19 1.06
CA VAL A 176 3.57 11.02 0.99
C VAL A 176 3.96 9.55 1.21
N LEU A 177 3.25 8.84 2.08
CA LEU A 177 3.44 7.41 2.35
C LEU A 177 3.31 6.58 1.06
N LEU A 178 2.27 6.84 0.27
CA LEU A 178 2.02 6.15 -1.00
C LEU A 178 3.12 6.38 -2.04
N TRP A 179 3.81 7.53 -1.97
CA TRP A 179 5.01 7.76 -2.77
C TRP A 179 6.24 7.05 -2.18
N VAL A 180 6.53 7.24 -0.89
CA VAL A 180 7.79 6.77 -0.30
C VAL A 180 7.94 5.24 -0.36
N VAL A 181 6.84 4.47 -0.29
CA VAL A 181 6.89 3.00 -0.46
C VAL A 181 7.37 2.56 -1.85
N THR A 182 7.28 3.46 -2.84
CA THR A 182 7.72 3.19 -4.22
C THR A 182 9.17 3.60 -4.48
N THR A 183 9.82 4.30 -3.54
CA THR A 183 11.21 4.78 -3.67
C THR A 183 12.27 3.68 -3.90
N PRO A 184 12.11 2.41 -3.50
CA PRO A 184 13.02 1.36 -3.96
C PRO A 184 13.08 1.25 -5.49
N THR A 185 12.00 1.57 -6.21
CA THR A 185 11.97 1.61 -7.69
C THR A 185 12.89 2.69 -8.25
N TYR A 186 13.02 3.82 -7.55
CA TYR A 186 13.99 4.85 -7.91
C TYR A 186 15.42 4.31 -7.77
N LEU A 187 15.71 3.51 -6.73
CA LEU A 187 17.02 2.85 -6.61
C LEU A 187 17.26 1.86 -7.75
N LEU A 188 16.26 1.06 -8.13
CA LEU A 188 16.34 0.14 -9.27
C LEU A 188 16.58 0.90 -10.59
N LEU A 189 15.93 2.05 -10.78
CA LEU A 189 16.16 2.93 -11.93
C LEU A 189 17.61 3.41 -11.98
N LEU A 190 18.16 3.87 -10.85
CA LEU A 190 19.56 4.30 -10.78
C LEU A 190 20.54 3.15 -11.02
N ALA A 191 20.33 2.00 -10.38
CA ALA A 191 21.16 0.82 -10.51
C ALA A 191 21.17 0.29 -11.95
N SER A 192 20.05 0.40 -12.68
CA SER A 192 19.93 -0.01 -14.09
C SER A 192 20.88 0.74 -15.04
N ARG A 193 21.45 1.87 -14.62
CA ARG A 193 22.47 2.61 -15.39
C ARG A 193 23.84 1.93 -15.36
N LEU A 194 24.11 1.14 -14.33
CA LEU A 194 25.38 0.44 -14.12
C LEU A 194 25.25 -1.06 -14.40
N ASP A 195 24.12 -1.64 -14.02
CA ASP A 195 23.76 -3.03 -14.28
C ASP A 195 22.35 -3.10 -14.88
N PRO A 196 22.23 -3.06 -16.22
CA PRO A 196 20.96 -2.95 -16.92
C PRO A 196 20.16 -4.26 -17.00
N THR A 197 20.80 -5.40 -16.74
CA THR A 197 20.18 -6.73 -16.85
C THR A 197 19.57 -7.18 -15.54
N MET A 198 18.66 -8.15 -15.60
CA MET A 198 18.15 -8.83 -14.40
C MET A 198 18.82 -10.18 -14.25
N ASP A 199 19.38 -10.44 -13.08
CA ASP A 199 19.89 -11.77 -12.72
C ASP A 199 18.76 -12.71 -12.23
N ILE A 200 19.14 -13.95 -11.91
CA ILE A 200 18.19 -14.96 -11.44
C ILE A 200 17.53 -14.60 -10.10
N ILE A 201 18.24 -13.91 -9.21
CA ILE A 201 17.71 -13.51 -7.89
C ILE A 201 16.67 -12.42 -8.09
N GLU A 202 16.94 -11.41 -8.91
CA GLU A 202 15.99 -10.35 -9.24
C GLU A 202 14.74 -10.90 -9.94
N LEU A 203 14.91 -11.89 -10.84
CA LEU A 203 13.78 -12.59 -11.45
C LEU A 203 12.95 -13.34 -10.39
N VAL A 204 13.57 -14.08 -9.47
CA VAL A 204 12.87 -14.76 -8.38
C VAL A 204 12.12 -13.77 -7.50
N VAL A 205 12.75 -12.66 -7.11
CA VAL A 205 12.14 -11.60 -6.29
C VAL A 205 10.93 -10.99 -7.00
N SER A 206 11.07 -10.68 -8.30
CA SER A 206 9.94 -10.19 -9.11
C SER A 206 8.78 -11.18 -9.17
N ARG A 207 9.04 -12.48 -9.37
CA ARG A 207 7.98 -13.50 -9.38
C ARG A 207 7.38 -13.73 -8.00
N PHE A 208 8.17 -13.56 -6.94
CA PHE A 208 7.67 -13.63 -5.57
C PHE A 208 6.69 -12.49 -5.26
N LEU A 209 6.91 -11.27 -5.76
CA LEU A 209 5.93 -10.18 -5.67
C LEU A 209 4.59 -10.55 -6.31
N ILE A 210 4.60 -11.18 -7.49
CA ILE A 210 3.37 -11.67 -8.15
C ILE A 210 2.69 -12.75 -7.30
N LEU A 211 3.46 -13.69 -6.75
CA LEU A 211 2.92 -14.73 -5.86
C LEU A 211 2.21 -14.12 -4.64
N LEU A 212 2.77 -13.07 -4.04
CA LEU A 212 2.13 -12.38 -2.92
C LEU A 212 0.78 -11.75 -3.33
N VAL A 213 0.70 -11.12 -4.50
CA VAL A 213 -0.58 -10.60 -5.03
C VAL A 213 -1.61 -11.72 -5.24
N VAL A 214 -1.17 -12.90 -5.68
CA VAL A 214 -2.05 -14.08 -5.81
C VAL A 214 -2.57 -14.53 -4.43
N VAL A 215 -1.74 -14.53 -3.40
CA VAL A 215 -2.17 -14.83 -2.02
C VAL A 215 -3.22 -13.81 -1.55
N GLU A 216 -3.01 -12.51 -1.80
CA GLU A 216 -3.98 -11.47 -1.48
C GLU A 216 -5.31 -11.69 -2.21
N TYR A 217 -5.27 -12.00 -3.50
CA TYR A 217 -6.47 -12.27 -4.29
C TYR A 217 -7.33 -13.38 -3.67
N PHE A 218 -6.70 -14.50 -3.28
CA PHE A 218 -7.42 -15.60 -2.62
C PHE A 218 -7.92 -15.22 -1.22
N ALA A 219 -7.11 -14.52 -0.42
CA ALA A 219 -7.50 -14.08 0.92
C ALA A 219 -8.69 -13.10 0.87
N ASP A 220 -8.64 -12.12 -0.03
CA ASP A 220 -9.69 -11.16 -0.29
C ASP A 220 -10.96 -11.84 -0.81
N GLY A 221 -10.83 -12.81 -1.73
CA GLY A 221 -11.94 -13.61 -2.24
C GLY A 221 -12.66 -14.40 -1.14
N GLN A 222 -11.90 -15.10 -0.30
CA GLN A 222 -12.46 -15.84 0.85
C GLN A 222 -13.24 -14.93 1.81
N MET A 223 -12.70 -13.75 2.12
CA MET A 223 -13.40 -12.77 2.96
C MET A 223 -14.65 -12.23 2.29
N TRP A 224 -14.58 -11.92 0.99
CA TRP A 224 -15.72 -11.41 0.22
C TRP A 224 -16.88 -12.40 0.21
N ASP A 225 -16.61 -13.66 -0.16
CA ASP A 225 -17.60 -14.73 -0.21
C ASP A 225 -18.30 -14.92 1.15
N TYR A 226 -17.50 -14.90 2.23
CA TYR A 226 -18.03 -15.00 3.58
C TYR A 226 -18.94 -13.82 3.96
N GLN A 227 -18.51 -12.58 3.67
CA GLN A 227 -19.32 -11.40 4.00
C GLN A 227 -20.63 -11.37 3.20
N GLN A 228 -20.61 -11.77 1.93
CA GLN A 228 -21.81 -11.88 1.11
C GLN A 228 -22.78 -12.94 1.65
N ALA A 229 -22.27 -14.12 2.00
CA ALA A 229 -23.08 -15.17 2.61
C ALA A 229 -23.68 -14.72 3.94
N LYS A 230 -22.88 -14.07 4.79
CA LYS A 230 -23.31 -13.53 6.09
C LYS A 230 -24.37 -12.43 5.94
N GLN A 231 -24.23 -11.52 4.97
CA GLN A 231 -25.24 -10.49 4.72
C GLN A 231 -26.58 -11.10 4.29
N LYS A 232 -26.56 -12.06 3.36
CA LYS A 232 -27.77 -12.79 2.93
C LYS A 232 -28.42 -13.55 4.08
N TYR A 233 -27.61 -14.25 4.88
CA TYR A 233 -28.07 -14.98 6.06
C TYR A 233 -28.73 -14.04 7.08
N ARG A 234 -28.14 -12.88 7.38
CA ARG A 234 -28.73 -11.89 8.30
C ARG A 234 -30.08 -11.34 7.84
N LYS A 235 -30.28 -11.21 6.52
CA LYS A 235 -31.55 -10.72 5.94
C LYS A 235 -32.64 -11.79 5.91
N THR A 236 -32.27 -13.05 5.76
CA THR A 236 -33.23 -14.14 5.46
C THR A 236 -33.37 -15.18 6.57
N ALA A 237 -32.47 -15.19 7.54
CA ALA A 237 -32.29 -16.25 8.54
C ALA A 237 -32.11 -17.66 7.93
N LYS A 238 -31.73 -17.75 6.65
CA LYS A 238 -31.48 -19.00 5.92
C LYS A 238 -30.07 -19.00 5.34
N VAL A 239 -29.35 -20.11 5.51
CA VAL A 239 -28.03 -20.28 4.90
C VAL A 239 -28.20 -20.25 3.38
N PRO A 240 -27.51 -19.37 2.64
CA PRO A 240 -27.60 -19.34 1.18
C PRO A 240 -27.19 -20.70 0.59
N GLN A 241 -27.92 -21.19 -0.41
CA GLN A 241 -27.69 -22.52 -0.97
C GLN A 241 -26.30 -22.65 -1.62
N GLU A 242 -25.79 -21.55 -2.16
CA GLU A 242 -24.47 -21.42 -2.75
C GLU A 242 -23.33 -21.23 -1.73
N SER A 243 -23.67 -21.04 -0.45
CA SER A 243 -22.70 -20.80 0.62
C SER A 243 -21.88 -22.05 0.91
N LYS A 244 -20.55 -21.89 1.00
CA LYS A 244 -19.64 -22.92 1.54
C LYS A 244 -19.58 -22.92 3.07
N HIS A 245 -20.31 -22.02 3.73
CA HIS A 245 -20.29 -21.82 5.17
C HIS A 245 -21.54 -22.39 5.83
N THR A 246 -21.37 -23.03 6.99
CA THR A 246 -22.48 -23.57 7.80
C THR A 246 -23.19 -22.47 8.57
N ARG A 247 -24.36 -22.81 9.14
CA ARG A 247 -25.12 -21.89 9.99
C ARG A 247 -24.29 -21.40 11.18
N GLU A 248 -23.60 -22.31 11.86
CA GLU A 248 -22.77 -22.02 13.03
C GLU A 248 -21.64 -21.04 12.68
N GLN A 249 -21.02 -21.22 11.52
CA GLN A 249 -19.97 -20.31 11.04
C GLN A 249 -20.51 -18.91 10.74
N LEU A 250 -21.71 -18.80 10.17
CA LEU A 250 -22.33 -17.51 9.87
C LEU A 250 -22.86 -16.81 11.14
N ASP A 251 -23.38 -17.58 12.10
CA ASP A 251 -23.81 -17.11 13.42
C ASP A 251 -22.62 -16.53 14.21
N ARG A 252 -21.45 -17.17 14.16
CA ARG A 252 -20.20 -16.68 14.77
C ARG A 252 -19.84 -15.27 14.30
N GLY A 253 -20.06 -14.97 13.01
CA GLY A 253 -19.97 -13.61 12.48
C GLY A 253 -18.58 -13.17 11.98
N PHE A 254 -17.58 -14.05 11.96
CA PHE A 254 -16.28 -13.82 11.28
C PHE A 254 -15.74 -15.11 10.64
N ILE A 255 -14.90 -14.97 9.60
CA ILE A 255 -14.31 -16.10 8.87
C ILE A 255 -13.12 -16.68 9.62
N THR A 256 -13.01 -18.00 9.59
CA THR A 256 -11.98 -18.80 10.27
C THR A 256 -11.48 -19.98 9.41
N THR A 257 -11.96 -20.09 8.18
CA THR A 257 -11.63 -21.18 7.24
C THR A 257 -10.73 -20.67 6.11
N GLY A 258 -10.14 -21.60 5.36
CA GLY A 258 -9.19 -21.25 4.29
C GLY A 258 -7.90 -20.66 4.85
N LEU A 259 -7.41 -19.57 4.25
CA LEU A 259 -6.21 -18.88 4.72
C LEU A 259 -6.40 -18.27 6.11
N TRP A 260 -7.64 -17.91 6.44
CA TRP A 260 -8.02 -17.34 7.74
C TRP A 260 -7.86 -18.34 8.90
N LYS A 261 -7.77 -19.65 8.61
CA LYS A 261 -7.43 -20.65 9.64
C LYS A 261 -5.99 -20.50 10.17
N TYR A 262 -5.08 -20.01 9.33
CA TYR A 262 -3.64 -19.96 9.61
C TYR A 262 -3.17 -18.57 10.04
N SER A 263 -3.78 -17.52 9.48
CA SER A 263 -3.51 -16.14 9.83
C SER A 263 -4.83 -15.41 10.00
N ARG A 264 -4.92 -14.54 11.00
CA ARG A 264 -6.13 -13.71 11.16
C ARG A 264 -6.23 -12.59 10.14
N HIS A 265 -5.13 -12.25 9.47
CA HIS A 265 -5.07 -11.22 8.42
C HIS A 265 -4.13 -11.68 7.28
N PRO A 266 -4.47 -12.74 6.53
CA PRO A 266 -3.57 -13.32 5.53
C PRO A 266 -3.27 -12.35 4.37
N ASN A 267 -4.24 -11.52 3.98
CA ASN A 267 -4.03 -10.45 3.02
C ASN A 267 -3.09 -9.36 3.58
N PHE A 268 -3.19 -8.99 4.87
CA PHE A 268 -2.29 -7.98 5.45
C PHE A 268 -0.85 -8.49 5.51
N VAL A 269 -0.64 -9.79 5.70
CA VAL A 269 0.70 -10.39 5.68
C VAL A 269 1.31 -10.26 4.29
N ALA A 270 0.57 -10.68 3.26
CA ALA A 270 1.03 -10.60 1.89
C ALA A 270 1.29 -9.15 1.47
N GLU A 271 0.39 -8.22 1.82
CA GLU A 271 0.53 -6.78 1.58
C GLU A 271 1.80 -6.22 2.24
N GLN A 272 2.06 -6.53 3.52
CA GLN A 272 3.30 -6.12 4.19
C GLN A 272 4.55 -6.73 3.53
N LEU A 273 4.50 -8.02 3.17
CA LEU A 273 5.60 -8.71 2.52
C LEU A 273 5.91 -8.15 1.13
N ILE A 274 4.93 -7.63 0.39
CA ILE A 274 5.15 -6.99 -0.92
C ILE A 274 6.13 -5.82 -0.78
N TRP A 275 5.87 -4.90 0.16
CA TRP A 275 6.71 -3.71 0.32
C TRP A 275 8.06 -4.04 0.97
N VAL A 276 8.11 -5.03 1.86
CA VAL A 276 9.38 -5.57 2.39
C VAL A 276 10.21 -6.19 1.27
N THR A 277 9.58 -6.95 0.37
CA THR A 277 10.25 -7.60 -0.77
C THR A 277 10.77 -6.57 -1.77
N LEU A 278 9.97 -5.54 -2.10
CA LEU A 278 10.40 -4.45 -2.98
C LEU A 278 11.56 -3.64 -2.36
N TYR A 279 11.52 -3.38 -1.06
CA TYR A 279 12.65 -2.78 -0.34
C TYR A 279 13.90 -3.67 -0.38
N ALA A 280 13.74 -4.97 -0.12
CA ALA A 280 14.84 -5.94 -0.19
C ALA A 280 15.45 -6.03 -1.60
N TRP A 281 14.65 -5.90 -2.66
CA TRP A 281 15.14 -5.81 -4.03
C TRP A 281 16.02 -4.55 -4.21
N GLY A 282 15.58 -3.40 -3.70
CA GLY A 282 16.40 -2.18 -3.70
C GLY A 282 17.75 -2.36 -3.00
N CYS A 283 17.77 -3.02 -1.83
CA CYS A 283 19.00 -3.39 -1.13
C CYS A 283 19.90 -4.31 -1.97
N TYR A 284 19.32 -5.36 -2.55
CA TYR A 284 20.04 -6.31 -3.41
C TYR A 284 20.69 -5.63 -4.61
N ALA A 285 19.90 -4.86 -5.38
CA ALA A 285 20.36 -4.19 -6.59
C ALA A 285 21.42 -3.11 -6.35
N THR A 286 21.49 -2.57 -5.13
CA THR A 286 22.51 -1.59 -4.72
C THR A 286 23.69 -2.22 -3.98
N GLY A 287 23.65 -3.53 -3.72
CA GLY A 287 24.68 -4.23 -2.97
C GLY A 287 24.82 -3.74 -1.53
N THR A 288 23.75 -3.25 -0.90
CA THR A 288 23.76 -2.77 0.50
C THR A 288 22.82 -3.58 1.39
N TYR A 289 23.13 -3.66 2.69
CA TYR A 289 22.25 -4.32 3.66
C TYR A 289 21.03 -3.47 4.03
N TYR A 290 21.20 -2.15 4.02
CA TYR A 290 20.15 -1.16 4.26
C TYR A 290 20.41 0.11 3.45
N ASN A 291 19.39 0.94 3.29
CA ASN A 291 19.46 2.23 2.62
C ASN A 291 18.28 3.12 3.07
N TRP A 292 18.28 4.38 2.66
CA TRP A 292 17.31 5.40 3.11
C TRP A 292 15.85 5.11 2.72
N THR A 293 15.60 4.28 1.71
CA THR A 293 14.22 3.93 1.30
C THR A 293 13.51 3.03 2.32
N ILE A 294 14.22 2.57 3.36
CA ILE A 294 13.64 1.83 4.50
C ILE A 294 12.52 2.61 5.19
N VAL A 295 12.56 3.94 5.14
CA VAL A 295 11.52 4.81 5.68
C VAL A 295 10.16 4.45 5.07
N GLY A 296 10.11 4.11 3.78
CA GLY A 296 8.86 3.73 3.13
C GLY A 296 8.23 2.48 3.73
N VAL A 297 8.98 1.37 3.76
CA VAL A 297 8.46 0.13 4.35
C VAL A 297 8.20 0.26 5.85
N ALA A 298 9.07 0.95 6.60
CA ALA A 298 8.90 1.15 8.04
C ALA A 298 7.62 1.94 8.36
N SER A 299 7.36 3.03 7.63
CA SER A 299 6.12 3.81 7.77
C SER A 299 4.89 3.00 7.36
N TYR A 300 4.99 2.20 6.29
CA TYR A 300 3.89 1.34 5.85
C TYR A 300 3.54 0.29 6.90
N LEU A 301 4.53 -0.42 7.46
CA LEU A 301 4.33 -1.35 8.57
C LEU A 301 3.75 -0.64 9.81
N GLY A 302 4.14 0.60 10.06
CA GLY A 302 3.57 1.44 11.11
C GLY A 302 2.06 1.64 10.99
N VAL A 303 1.54 1.81 9.77
CA VAL A 303 0.08 1.88 9.51
C VAL A 303 -0.61 0.57 9.89
N PHE A 304 -0.03 -0.59 9.57
CA PHE A 304 -0.56 -1.89 9.97
C PHE A 304 -0.49 -2.11 11.48
N ALA A 305 0.59 -1.65 12.13
CA ALA A 305 0.77 -1.71 13.57
C ALA A 305 -0.29 -0.90 14.32
N GLY A 306 -0.71 0.25 13.80
CA GLY A 306 -1.78 1.06 14.37
C GLY A 306 -3.19 0.56 14.03
N SER A 307 -3.43 0.18 12.77
CA SER A 307 -4.77 -0.13 12.27
C SER A 307 -5.26 -1.55 12.63
N THR A 308 -4.37 -2.54 12.65
CA THR A 308 -4.77 -3.94 12.91
C THR A 308 -5.31 -4.14 14.33
N PRO A 309 -4.68 -3.62 15.41
CA PRO A 309 -5.24 -3.70 16.75
C PRO A 309 -6.62 -3.06 16.85
N LEU A 310 -6.81 -1.87 16.27
CA LEU A 310 -8.11 -1.20 16.25
C LEU A 310 -9.20 -2.08 15.62
N THR A 311 -8.90 -2.69 14.47
CA THR A 311 -9.85 -3.58 13.78
C THR A 311 -10.13 -4.86 14.58
N GLU A 312 -9.12 -5.43 15.24
CA GLU A 312 -9.30 -6.60 16.10
C GLU A 312 -10.11 -6.28 17.36
N ASP A 313 -9.90 -5.12 17.99
CA ASP A 313 -10.64 -4.68 19.17
C ASP A 313 -12.13 -4.50 18.87
N ILE A 314 -12.44 -3.91 17.72
CA ILE A 314 -13.82 -3.76 17.24
C ILE A 314 -14.46 -5.14 17.02
N SER A 315 -13.71 -6.07 16.42
CA SER A 315 -14.19 -7.43 16.18
C SER A 315 -14.40 -8.20 17.49
N ALA A 316 -13.48 -8.06 18.45
CA ALA A 316 -13.56 -8.67 19.77
C ALA A 316 -14.70 -8.11 20.63
N GLY A 317 -15.04 -6.84 20.46
CA GLY A 317 -16.22 -6.23 21.09
C GLY A 317 -17.54 -6.72 20.49
N LYS A 318 -17.53 -7.16 19.23
CA LYS A 318 -18.74 -7.57 18.49
C LYS A 318 -19.02 -9.07 18.53
N TYR A 319 -17.97 -9.90 18.53
CA TYR A 319 -18.10 -11.35 18.41
C TYR A 319 -17.42 -12.05 19.60
N PRO A 320 -18.18 -12.69 20.51
CA PRO A 320 -17.62 -13.32 21.71
C PRO A 320 -16.52 -14.34 21.44
N GLU A 321 -16.65 -15.16 20.39
CA GLU A 321 -15.65 -16.17 20.01
C GLU A 321 -14.36 -15.59 19.42
N TYR A 322 -14.33 -14.30 19.06
CA TYR A 322 -13.16 -13.70 18.42
C TYR A 322 -11.93 -13.68 19.35
N LYS A 323 -12.14 -13.57 20.66
CA LYS A 323 -11.05 -13.68 21.64
C LYS A 323 -10.41 -15.07 21.62
N THR A 324 -11.21 -16.12 21.52
CA THR A 324 -10.71 -17.49 21.34
C THR A 324 -9.95 -17.63 20.02
N TYR A 325 -10.44 -17.01 18.95
CA TYR A 325 -9.74 -16.98 17.67
C TYR A 325 -8.38 -16.27 17.74
N GLN A 326 -8.28 -15.15 18.46
CA GLN A 326 -7.01 -14.47 18.73
C GLN A 326 -6.02 -15.32 19.54
N GLN A 327 -6.54 -16.17 20.43
CA GLN A 327 -5.74 -17.12 21.21
C GLN A 327 -5.28 -18.31 20.39
N ARG A 328 -6.03 -18.74 19.37
CA ARG A 328 -5.74 -19.97 18.61
C ARG A 328 -5.00 -19.74 17.28
N VAL A 329 -5.28 -18.65 16.59
CA VAL A 329 -4.69 -18.30 15.28
C VAL A 329 -3.77 -17.12 15.45
N GLY A 330 -2.67 -17.01 14.70
CA GLY A 330 -1.75 -15.89 14.83
C GLY A 330 -2.21 -14.66 14.03
N LYS A 331 -1.82 -13.45 14.45
CA LYS A 331 -2.25 -12.19 13.82
C LYS A 331 -1.83 -12.13 12.35
N PHE A 332 -0.54 -12.32 12.12
CA PHE A 332 0.08 -12.27 10.80
C PHE A 332 0.62 -13.66 10.41
N PHE A 333 1.46 -14.26 11.24
CA PHE A 333 2.01 -15.59 10.97
C PHE A 333 1.27 -16.69 11.74
N PRO A 334 1.24 -17.93 11.24
CA PRO A 334 0.69 -19.07 11.97
C PRO A 334 1.35 -19.23 13.34
N LYS A 335 0.57 -19.64 14.34
CA LYS A 335 1.15 -20.04 15.62
C LYS A 335 1.86 -21.39 15.40
N LEU A 336 3.17 -21.41 15.67
CA LEU A 336 3.96 -22.63 15.59
C LEU A 336 3.59 -23.65 16.68
N PHE A 337 3.04 -23.17 17.81
CA PHE A 337 2.62 -23.97 18.94
C PHE A 337 1.15 -23.68 19.30
N GLY A 338 0.41 -24.72 19.68
CA GLY A 338 -0.99 -24.64 20.07
C GLY A 338 -1.91 -25.42 19.14
N LYS A 339 -3.20 -25.48 19.49
CA LYS A 339 -4.19 -26.31 18.77
C LYS A 339 -4.58 -25.78 17.38
N GLY A 340 -4.26 -24.52 17.07
CA GLY A 340 -4.81 -23.85 15.90
C GLY A 340 -6.34 -23.73 15.98
N TRP A 341 -6.96 -23.30 14.88
CA TRP A 341 -8.42 -23.27 14.79
C TRP A 341 -8.99 -24.60 14.28
N ASP A 342 -9.97 -25.14 14.99
CA ASP A 342 -10.68 -26.37 14.63
C ASP A 342 -12.19 -26.15 14.78
N GLU A 343 -12.93 -26.27 13.68
CA GLU A 343 -14.38 -26.05 13.68
C GLU A 343 -15.12 -27.10 14.54
N ALA A 344 -14.70 -28.36 14.49
CA ALA A 344 -15.37 -29.45 15.21
C ALA A 344 -15.18 -29.33 16.73
N GLU A 345 -14.02 -28.85 17.18
CA GLU A 345 -13.82 -28.53 18.60
C GLU A 345 -14.74 -27.38 19.05
N MET A 346 -14.81 -26.30 18.27
CA MET A 346 -15.59 -25.12 18.64
C MET A 346 -17.10 -25.40 18.70
N THR A 347 -17.63 -26.23 17.79
CA THR A 347 -19.04 -26.66 17.82
C THR A 347 -19.35 -27.49 19.07
N LYS A 348 -18.45 -28.38 19.48
CA LYS A 348 -18.63 -29.19 20.71
C LYS A 348 -18.63 -28.31 21.97
N GLU A 349 -17.72 -27.35 22.05
CA GLU A 349 -17.65 -26.40 23.18
C GLU A 349 -18.92 -25.55 23.31
N GLN A 350 -19.54 -25.15 22.20
CA GLN A 350 -20.83 -24.43 22.22
C GLN A 350 -21.99 -25.31 22.64
N GLY A 351 -22.07 -26.55 22.14
CA GLY A 351 -23.10 -27.50 22.54
C GLY A 351 -23.03 -27.86 24.03
N ALA A 352 -21.83 -27.84 24.63
CA ALA A 352 -21.64 -28.08 26.07
C ALA A 352 -22.03 -26.87 26.94
N LYS A 353 -21.95 -25.63 26.43
CA LYS A 353 -22.35 -24.41 27.16
C LYS A 353 -23.85 -24.13 27.10
N ASN A 354 -24.56 -24.72 26.14
CA ASN A 354 -26.00 -24.57 25.93
C ASN A 354 -26.82 -25.69 26.59
N LYS A 355 -26.16 -26.65 27.24
CA LYS A 355 -26.77 -27.62 28.17
C LYS A 355 -26.54 -27.12 29.59
#